data_AF-A0A7V9KQ07-F1
#
_entry.id   AF-A0A7V9KQ07-F1
#
_cell.length_a   1.000
_cell.length_b   1.000
_cell.length_c   1.000
_cell.angle_alpha   90.00
_cell.angle_beta   90.00
_cell.angle_gamma   90.00
#
_symmetry.space_group_name_H-M   'P 1'
#
loop_
_entity.id
_entity.type
_entity.pdbx_description
1 polymer ?
#
loop_
_entity_poly.entity_id
_entity_poly.type
_entity_poly.pdbx_seq_one_letter_code
_entity_poly.pdbx_strand_id
1 'polypeptide(L)'
;MLVNTEELGRAVRRKRDELSASLRDVANATGVSASTLSRIENGTGKPDADNIARITTWLDVPMDRILGSRSDGEEAKAVVYFPRESTPEIVEAHLRADRNLTSETASALSELFRVAYAQFSRTEPKGTVRKRR
;
A
#
# COMPACT_ATOMS: atom_id res chain seq x y z
N MET A 1 4.92 19.37 -3.46
CA MET A 1 4.68 17.94 -3.16
C MET A 1 3.92 17.89 -1.85
N LEU A 2 2.64 17.49 -1.86
CA LEU A 2 1.81 17.46 -0.64
C LEU A 2 1.83 16.03 -0.10
N VAL A 3 2.51 15.84 1.01
CA VAL A 3 2.59 14.55 1.71
C VAL A 3 1.48 14.53 2.76
N ASN A 4 0.69 13.48 2.79
CA ASN A 4 -0.27 13.27 3.87
C ASN A 4 0.47 12.73 5.11
N THR A 5 1.04 13.63 5.92
CA THR A 5 1.82 13.24 7.12
C THR A 5 1.00 12.38 8.07
N GLU A 6 -0.29 12.64 8.24
CA GLU A 6 -1.12 11.85 9.15
C GLU A 6 -1.24 10.39 8.70
N GLU A 7 -1.40 10.18 7.40
CA GLU A 7 -1.47 8.82 6.84
C GLU A 7 -0.13 8.10 6.95
N LEU A 8 0.97 8.80 6.65
CA LEU A 8 2.32 8.30 6.87
C LEU A 8 2.55 7.92 8.34
N GLY A 9 2.14 8.79 9.27
CA GLY A 9 2.24 8.57 10.71
C GLY A 9 1.45 7.35 11.17
N ARG A 10 0.22 7.16 10.69
CA ARG A 10 -0.58 5.97 10.97
C ARG A 10 0.08 4.70 10.46
N ALA A 11 0.66 4.73 9.26
CA ALA A 11 1.37 3.59 8.68
C ALA A 11 2.62 3.21 9.50
N VAL A 12 3.41 4.21 9.91
CA VAL A 12 4.59 4.00 10.77
C VAL A 12 4.18 3.38 12.10
N ARG A 13 3.18 3.95 12.78
CA ARG A 13 2.69 3.44 14.06
C ARG A 13 2.24 1.98 13.96
N ARG A 14 1.45 1.65 12.93
CA ARG A 14 0.93 0.30 12.72
C ARG A 14 2.06 -0.73 12.59
N LYS A 15 3.00 -0.50 11.67
CA LYS A 15 4.13 -1.43 11.45
C LYS A 15 5.02 -1.54 12.69
N ARG A 16 5.23 -0.43 13.40
CA ARG A 16 6.00 -0.42 14.65
C ARG A 16 5.32 -1.29 15.72
N ASP A 17 4.01 -1.15 15.89
CA ASP A 17 3.23 -1.91 16.88
C ASP A 17 3.17 -3.41 16.51
N GLU A 18 3.01 -3.75 15.23
CA GLU A 18 3.09 -5.13 14.72
C GLU A 18 4.43 -5.81 15.03
N LEU A 19 5.53 -5.04 14.93
CA LEU A 19 6.87 -5.49 15.26
C LEU A 19 7.18 -5.41 16.76
N SER A 20 6.26 -4.90 17.58
CA SER A 20 6.50 -4.55 19.00
C SER A 20 7.79 -3.73 19.20
N ALA A 21 8.09 -2.85 18.23
CA ALA A 21 9.30 -2.06 18.20
C ALA A 21 9.11 -0.72 18.94
N SER A 22 10.18 -0.21 19.55
CA SER A 22 10.21 1.15 20.06
C SER A 22 10.50 2.16 18.94
N LEU A 23 10.21 3.45 19.16
CA LEU A 23 10.62 4.51 18.23
C LEU A 23 12.15 4.55 18.02
N ARG A 24 12.95 4.10 18.99
CA ARG A 24 14.41 3.99 18.85
C ARG A 24 14.80 2.86 17.90
N ASP A 25 14.09 1.75 17.94
CA ASP A 25 14.35 0.63 17.02
C ASP A 25 14.04 1.02 15.58
N VAL A 26 12.92 1.72 15.37
CA VAL A 26 12.58 2.28 14.05
C VAL A 26 13.59 3.34 13.62
N ALA A 27 14.09 4.17 14.55
CA ALA A 27 15.13 5.14 14.25
C ALA A 27 16.42 4.48 13.78
N ASN A 28 16.82 3.37 14.41
CA ASN A 28 17.98 2.59 13.99
C ASN A 28 17.79 1.94 12.62
N ALA A 29 16.57 1.47 12.31
CA ALA A 29 16.25 0.83 11.04
C ALA A 29 16.15 1.81 9.86
N THR A 30 15.67 3.04 10.11
CA THR A 30 15.39 4.04 9.06
C THR A 30 16.48 5.10 8.95
N GLY A 31 17.30 5.28 9.98
CA GLY A 31 18.19 6.44 10.13
C GLY A 31 17.45 7.76 10.39
N VAL A 32 16.13 7.73 10.63
CA VAL A 32 15.32 8.90 10.98
C VAL A 32 15.26 9.03 12.50
N SER A 33 15.52 10.22 13.05
CA SER A 33 15.53 10.39 14.52
C SER A 33 14.19 10.04 15.18
N ALA A 34 14.25 9.43 16.38
CA ALA A 34 13.05 9.06 17.14
C ALA A 34 12.10 10.24 17.44
N SER A 35 12.64 11.45 17.63
CA SER A 35 11.85 12.67 17.81
C SER A 35 11.10 13.06 16.52
N THR A 36 11.68 12.81 15.36
CA THR A 36 11.05 13.05 14.06
C THR A 36 9.98 12.01 13.78
N LEU A 37 10.26 10.73 14.04
CA LEU A 37 9.26 9.66 13.95
C LEU A 37 8.06 9.91 14.89
N SER A 38 8.31 10.37 16.11
CA SER A 38 7.23 10.74 17.06
C SER A 38 6.33 11.85 16.51
N ARG A 39 6.92 12.92 15.96
CA ARG A 39 6.15 14.01 15.32
C ARG A 39 5.36 13.52 14.11
N ILE A 40 5.94 12.63 13.31
CA ILE A 40 5.27 12.02 12.15
C ILE A 40 4.08 11.16 12.61
N GLU A 41 4.26 10.26 13.59
CA GLU A 41 3.17 9.44 14.13
C GLU A 41 2.02 10.26 14.74
N ASN A 42 2.32 11.45 15.24
CA ASN A 42 1.32 12.38 15.80
C ASN A 42 0.78 13.38 14.77
N GLY A 43 1.18 13.31 13.50
CA GLY A 43 0.71 14.20 12.44
C GLY A 43 1.25 15.64 12.53
N THR A 44 2.13 15.96 13.48
CA THR A 44 2.66 17.30 13.72
C THR A 44 3.98 17.58 12.98
N GLY A 45 4.57 16.55 12.38
CA GLY A 45 5.80 16.65 11.60
C GLY A 45 5.57 17.09 10.16
N LYS A 46 6.58 17.75 9.56
CA LYS A 46 6.71 17.87 8.11
C LYS A 46 7.97 17.11 7.69
N PRO A 47 7.85 15.84 7.28
CA PRO A 47 9.01 15.09 6.82
C PRO A 47 9.47 15.66 5.47
N ASP A 48 10.79 15.75 5.29
CA ASP A 48 11.39 16.06 3.99
C ASP A 48 11.43 14.82 3.09
N ALA A 49 11.84 15.00 1.83
CA ALA A 49 11.87 13.94 0.83
C ALA A 49 12.78 12.75 1.23
N ASP A 50 13.90 13.02 1.89
CA ASP A 50 14.84 11.98 2.34
C ASP A 50 14.23 11.12 3.46
N ASN A 51 13.60 11.77 4.45
CA ASN A 51 12.89 11.07 5.52
C ASN A 51 11.70 10.27 4.96
N ILE A 52 10.95 10.83 4.00
CA ILE A 52 9.86 10.11 3.34
C ILE A 52 10.39 8.86 2.65
N ALA A 53 11.44 8.97 1.83
CA ALA A 53 12.03 7.84 1.13
C ALA A 53 12.44 6.72 2.09
N ARG A 54 13.22 7.05 3.12
CA ARG A 54 13.68 6.09 4.14
C ARG A 54 12.53 5.40 4.86
N ILE A 55 11.50 6.17 5.23
CA ILE A 55 10.32 5.63 5.92
C ILE A 55 9.51 4.73 4.97
N THR A 56 9.29 5.13 3.72
CA THR A 56 8.55 4.33 2.72
C THR A 56 9.26 3.02 2.38
N THR A 57 10.59 3.05 2.26
CA THR A 57 11.41 1.85 2.10
C THR A 57 11.29 0.92 3.31
N TRP A 58 11.37 1.46 4.52
CA TRP A 58 11.19 0.65 5.72
C TRP A 58 9.77 0.10 5.86
N LEU A 59 8.75 0.85 5.42
CA LEU A 59 7.36 0.40 5.41
C LEU A 59 7.08 -0.69 4.36
N ASP A 60 7.95 -0.84 3.36
CA ASP A 60 7.71 -1.65 2.15
C ASP A 60 6.46 -1.17 1.40
N VAL A 61 6.29 0.16 1.32
CA VAL A 61 5.16 0.82 0.67
C VAL A 61 5.69 1.73 -0.45
N PRO A 62 5.16 1.65 -1.68
CA PRO A 62 5.53 2.56 -2.75
C PRO A 62 5.28 4.02 -2.36
N MET A 63 6.24 4.90 -2.68
CA MET A 63 6.18 6.33 -2.36
C MET A 63 4.89 7.00 -2.88
N ASP A 64 4.39 6.56 -4.04
CA ASP A 64 3.16 7.05 -4.68
C ASP A 64 1.90 6.85 -3.82
N ARG A 65 1.90 5.89 -2.88
CA ARG A 65 0.78 5.70 -1.94
C ARG A 65 0.77 6.73 -0.81
N ILE A 66 1.90 7.33 -0.50
CA ILE A 66 2.06 8.32 0.58
C ILE A 66 1.98 9.75 0.04
N LEU A 67 2.46 9.95 -1.20
CA LEU A 67 2.35 11.20 -1.92
C LEU A 67 0.94 11.35 -2.50
N GLY A 68 0.00 11.75 -1.64
CA GLY A 68 -1.37 12.05 -2.04
C GLY A 68 -1.40 13.11 -3.15
N SER A 69 -1.79 12.70 -4.35
CA SER A 69 -2.40 13.58 -5.33
C SER A 69 -3.60 14.26 -4.66
N ARG A 70 -3.60 15.59 -4.53
CA ARG A 70 -4.87 16.32 -4.38
C ARG A 70 -5.59 16.20 -5.72
N SER A 71 -6.39 15.15 -5.86
CA SER A 71 -7.62 15.23 -6.63
C SER A 71 -8.72 15.47 -5.59
N ASP A 72 -8.93 16.75 -5.28
CA ASP A 72 -10.24 17.19 -4.79
C ASP A 72 -11.23 16.83 -5.92
N GLY A 73 -11.97 15.73 -5.73
CA GLY A 73 -12.97 15.24 -6.68
C GLY A 73 -12.46 14.21 -7.68
N GLU A 74 -12.30 12.97 -7.25
CA GLU A 74 -12.94 11.81 -7.87
C GLU A 74 -12.58 10.57 -7.04
N GLU A 75 -13.59 9.75 -6.78
CA GLU A 75 -13.52 8.56 -5.97
C GLU A 75 -12.44 7.59 -6.49
N ALA A 76 -11.23 7.67 -5.96
CA ALA A 76 -10.46 6.46 -5.73
C ALA A 76 -11.22 5.70 -4.65
N LYS A 77 -12.30 5.01 -5.06
CA LYS A 77 -13.03 4.07 -4.22
C LYS A 77 -11.98 3.22 -3.54
N ALA A 78 -11.88 3.39 -2.23
CA ALA A 78 -11.27 2.41 -1.38
C ALA A 78 -11.80 1.08 -1.86
N VAL A 79 -10.92 0.21 -2.36
CA VAL A 79 -11.26 -1.18 -2.61
C VAL A 79 -11.67 -1.71 -1.24
N VAL A 80 -12.99 -1.73 -0.99
CA VAL A 80 -13.58 -2.29 0.20
C VAL A 80 -13.27 -3.77 0.09
N TYR A 81 -12.30 -4.22 0.89
CA TYR A 81 -12.01 -5.64 1.02
C TYR A 81 -13.19 -6.27 1.74
N PHE A 82 -14.17 -6.75 0.98
CA PHE A 82 -15.18 -7.66 1.50
C PHE A 82 -14.48 -9.02 1.68
N PRO A 83 -14.42 -9.59 2.90
CA PRO A 83 -13.74 -10.86 3.17
C PRO A 83 -14.32 -12.09 2.43
N ARG A 84 -15.27 -11.88 1.52
CA ARG A 84 -15.97 -12.90 0.72
C ARG A 84 -15.90 -12.68 -0.78
N GLU A 85 -15.37 -11.56 -1.26
CA GLU A 85 -15.24 -11.28 -2.70
C GLU A 85 -13.80 -11.53 -3.16
N SER A 86 -13.67 -12.25 -4.26
CA SER A 86 -12.39 -12.53 -4.88
C SER A 86 -11.85 -11.30 -5.61
N THR A 87 -10.53 -11.08 -5.64
CA THR A 87 -9.88 -9.96 -6.36
C THR A 87 -10.43 -9.74 -7.78
N PRO A 88 -10.71 -10.79 -8.59
CA PRO A 88 -11.35 -10.63 -9.90
C PRO A 88 -12.75 -10.00 -9.87
N GLU A 89 -13.58 -10.31 -8.87
CA GLU A 89 -14.94 -9.76 -8.75
C GLU A 89 -14.92 -8.26 -8.44
N ILE A 90 -13.96 -7.84 -7.60
CA ILE A 90 -13.75 -6.42 -7.29
C ILE A 90 -13.36 -5.66 -8.56
N VAL A 91 -12.39 -6.18 -9.33
CA VAL A 91 -11.94 -5.53 -10.58
C VAL A 91 -13.06 -5.47 -11.60
N GLU A 92 -13.84 -6.54 -11.73
CA GLU A 92 -15.01 -6.59 -12.60
C GLU A 92 -16.06 -5.53 -12.23
N ALA A 93 -16.34 -5.33 -10.94
CA ALA A 93 -17.26 -4.30 -10.48
C ALA A 93 -16.77 -2.88 -10.83
N HIS A 94 -15.46 -2.64 -10.79
CA HIS A 94 -14.87 -1.35 -11.18
C HIS A 94 -14.94 -1.14 -12.70
N LEU A 95 -14.59 -2.14 -13.51
CA LEU A 95 -14.65 -2.06 -14.97
C LEU A 95 -16.06 -1.81 -15.49
N ARG A 96 -17.08 -2.40 -14.85
CA ARG A 96 -18.49 -2.12 -15.19
C ARG A 96 -18.93 -0.71 -14.84
N ALA A 97 -18.34 -0.10 -13.82
CA ALA A 97 -18.69 1.25 -13.38
C ALA A 97 -17.96 2.35 -14.16
N ASP A 98 -16.95 2.00 -14.97
CA ASP A 98 -16.18 2.94 -15.77
C ASP A 98 -16.98 3.46 -16.96
N ARG A 99 -17.28 4.76 -16.95
CA ARG A 99 -18.05 5.45 -17.99
C ARG A 99 -17.29 5.59 -19.32
N ASN A 100 -15.98 5.36 -19.32
CA ASN A 100 -15.16 5.39 -20.53
C ASN A 100 -15.17 4.07 -21.29
N LEU A 101 -15.74 3.00 -20.72
CA LEU A 101 -15.80 1.68 -21.32
C LEU A 101 -17.21 1.35 -21.81
N THR A 102 -17.28 0.66 -22.95
CA THR A 102 -18.52 -0.02 -23.33
C THR A 102 -18.67 -1.28 -22.48
N SER A 103 -19.90 -1.77 -22.32
CA SER A 103 -20.17 -3.02 -21.61
C SER A 103 -19.40 -4.22 -22.20
N GLU A 104 -19.21 -4.23 -23.52
CA GLU A 104 -18.44 -5.25 -24.24
C GLU A 104 -16.95 -5.18 -23.88
N THR A 105 -16.35 -3.98 -23.92
CA THR A 105 -14.93 -3.79 -23.57
C THR A 105 -14.67 -4.09 -22.09
N ALA A 106 -15.56 -3.65 -21.19
CA ALA A 106 -15.46 -3.95 -19.76
C ALA A 106 -15.51 -5.46 -19.49
N SER A 107 -16.36 -6.19 -20.22
CA SER A 107 -16.44 -7.66 -20.13
C SER A 107 -15.14 -8.32 -20.61
N ALA A 108 -14.62 -7.90 -21.77
CA ALA A 108 -13.38 -8.45 -22.33
C ALA A 108 -12.18 -8.23 -21.41
N LEU A 109 -12.07 -7.04 -20.82
CA LEU A 109 -10.99 -6.70 -19.87
C LEU A 109 -11.10 -7.50 -18.56
N SER A 110 -12.33 -7.68 -18.04
CA SER A 110 -12.57 -8.50 -16.85
C SER A 110 -12.15 -9.95 -17.09
N GLU A 111 -12.50 -10.51 -18.26
CA GLU A 111 -12.16 -11.88 -18.61
C GLU A 111 -10.64 -12.08 -18.76
N LEU A 112 -9.95 -11.15 -19.43
CA LEU A 112 -8.49 -11.14 -19.52
C LEU A 112 -7.86 -11.14 -18.12
N PHE A 113 -8.31 -10.23 -17.25
CA PHE A 113 -7.79 -10.11 -15.89
C PHE A 113 -8.01 -11.39 -15.09
N ARG A 114 -9.20 -11.98 -15.15
CA ARG A 114 -9.55 -13.22 -14.44
C ARG A 114 -8.63 -14.37 -14.86
N VAL A 115 -8.40 -14.53 -16.16
CA VAL A 115 -7.51 -15.58 -16.72
C VAL A 115 -6.08 -15.38 -16.24
N ALA A 116 -5.55 -14.16 -16.37
CA ALA A 116 -4.20 -13.83 -15.91
C ALA A 116 -4.05 -14.06 -14.40
N TYR A 117 -5.01 -13.57 -13.60
CA TYR A 117 -4.99 -13.74 -12.16
C TYR A 117 -4.98 -15.21 -11.74
N ALA A 118 -5.81 -16.06 -12.36
CA ALA A 118 -5.83 -17.49 -12.09
C ALA A 118 -4.51 -18.19 -12.46
N GLN A 119 -3.87 -17.76 -13.56
CA GLN A 119 -2.60 -18.30 -14.03
C GLN A 119 -1.45 -17.97 -13.07
N PHE A 120 -1.36 -16.72 -12.60
CA PHE A 120 -0.21 -16.26 -11.81
C PHE A 120 -0.40 -16.38 -10.29
N SER A 121 -1.63 -16.45 -9.78
CA SER A 121 -1.89 -16.62 -8.34
C SER A 121 -1.53 -18.00 -7.79
N ARG A 122 -1.27 -18.99 -8.66
CA ARG A 122 -0.88 -20.36 -8.27
C ARG A 122 0.63 -20.61 -8.25
N THR A 123 1.45 -19.59 -8.53
CA THR A 123 2.89 -19.78 -8.74
C THR A 123 3.72 -19.00 -7.73
N GLU A 124 3.67 -19.41 -6.46
CA GLU A 124 4.82 -19.29 -5.56
C GLU A 124 5.30 -20.69 -5.16
N PRO A 125 6.46 -21.18 -5.67
CA PRO A 125 7.14 -22.29 -5.05
C PRO A 125 7.76 -21.80 -3.73
N LYS A 126 7.23 -22.29 -2.61
CA LYS A 126 7.84 -22.15 -1.27
C LYS A 126 9.32 -22.53 -1.35
N GLY A 127 10.20 -21.55 -1.12
CA GLY A 127 11.63 -21.76 -0.94
C GLY A 127 11.88 -22.84 0.12
N THR A 128 12.43 -23.97 -0.29
CA THR A 128 12.84 -25.03 0.63
C THR A 128 14.07 -24.55 1.39
N VAL A 129 13.90 -24.14 2.64
CA VAL A 129 15.01 -23.93 3.59
C VAL A 129 15.64 -25.29 3.89
N ARG A 130 16.67 -25.68 3.14
CA ARG A 130 17.54 -26.80 3.50
C ARG A 130 18.40 -26.37 4.70
N LYS A 131 18.01 -26.80 5.90
CA LYS A 131 18.94 -26.90 7.04
C LYS A 131 20.04 -27.89 6.67
N ARG A 132 21.27 -27.41 6.49
CA ARG A 132 22.46 -28.28 6.52
C ARG A 132 22.92 -28.39 7.97
N ARG A 133 22.98 -29.65 8.41
CA ARG A 133 23.71 -30.11 9.59
C ARG A 133 25.20 -29.83 9.43
#